data_AF-A0A7K2WYZ5-F1
#
_entry.id   AF-A0A7K2WYZ5-F1
#
_cell.length_a   1.000
_cell.length_b   1.000
_cell.length_c   1.000
_cell.angle_alpha   90.00
_cell.angle_beta   90.00
_cell.angle_gamma   90.00
#
_symmetry.space_group_name_H-M   'P 1'
#
loop_
_entity.id
_entity.type
_entity.pdbx_description
1 polymer ?
#
loop_
_entity_poly.entity_id
_entity_poly.type
_entity_poly.pdbx_seq_one_letter_code
_entity_poly.pdbx_strand_id
1 'polypeptide(L)' 'EAGRAHEAQALLSTFVQARTPEDAARIAVPDPRRLVPQLLHAARAVSAGHERDVVHALRLAGIGAA' A
#
# COMPACT_ATOMS: atom_id res chain seq x y z
N GLU A 1 2.26 -7.99 20.95
CA GLU A 1 1.60 -7.02 20.05
C GLU A 1 2.42 -6.69 18.81
N ALA A 2 3.76 -6.54 18.90
CA ALA A 2 4.64 -6.35 17.74
C ALA A 2 4.49 -7.40 16.62
N GLY A 3 4.18 -8.66 16.97
CA GLY A 3 3.98 -9.73 15.99
C GLY A 3 2.87 -9.46 14.96
N ARG A 4 1.74 -8.86 15.39
CA ARG A 4 0.62 -8.54 14.47
C ARG A 4 0.97 -7.45 13.47
N ALA A 5 1.83 -6.50 13.84
CA ALA A 5 2.28 -5.45 12.92
C ALA A 5 3.22 -6.03 11.86
N HIS A 6 4.14 -6.92 12.23
CA HIS A 6 5.00 -7.61 11.28
C HIS A 6 4.23 -8.54 10.34
N GLU A 7 3.24 -9.26 10.86
CA GLU A 7 2.38 -10.14 10.07
C GLU A 7 1.54 -9.35 9.06
N ALA A 8 0.90 -8.25 9.50
CA ALA A 8 0.19 -7.35 8.60
C ALA A 8 1.10 -6.79 7.49
N GLN A 9 2.34 -6.43 7.85
CA GLN A 9 3.32 -5.93 6.91
C GLN A 9 3.73 -6.99 5.88
N ALA A 10 3.93 -8.24 6.31
CA ALA A 10 4.25 -9.35 5.41
C ALA A 10 3.10 -9.64 4.43
N LEU A 11 1.85 -9.62 4.93
CA LEU A 11 0.65 -9.78 4.12
C LEU A 11 0.51 -8.67 3.07
N LEU A 12 0.70 -7.41 3.47
CA LEU A 12 0.63 -6.27 2.55
C LEU A 12 1.76 -6.30 1.52
N SER A 13 2.97 -6.70 1.89
CA SER A 13 4.10 -6.81 0.96
C SER A 13 3.85 -7.90 -0.08
N THR A 14 3.31 -9.05 0.37
CA THR A 14 2.88 -10.15 -0.52
C THR A 14 1.75 -9.68 -1.45
N PHE A 15 0.78 -8.94 -0.92
CA PHE A 15 -0.32 -8.41 -1.71
C PHE A 15 0.17 -7.46 -2.80
N VAL A 16 1.04 -6.50 -2.46
CA VAL A 16 1.60 -5.54 -3.43
C VAL A 16 2.43 -6.23 -4.50
N GLN A 17 3.11 -7.33 -4.16
CA GLN A 17 3.85 -8.12 -5.14
C GLN A 17 2.93 -8.94 -6.08
N ALA A 18 1.80 -9.45 -5.55
CA ALA A 18 0.91 -10.35 -6.28
C ALA A 18 -0.20 -9.63 -7.07
N ARG A 19 -0.45 -8.35 -6.80
CA ARG A 19 -1.56 -7.56 -7.34
C ARG A 19 -1.08 -6.30 -8.04
N THR A 20 -1.98 -5.67 -8.79
CA THR A 20 -1.64 -4.42 -9.47
C THR A 20 -1.61 -3.25 -8.49
N PRO A 21 -0.90 -2.16 -8.81
CA PRO A 21 -0.91 -0.94 -8.01
C PRO A 21 -2.32 -0.36 -7.79
N GLU A 22 -3.23 -0.51 -8.75
CA GLU A 22 -4.63 -0.08 -8.66
C GLU A 22 -5.44 -0.89 -7.65
N ASP A 23 -5.18 -2.21 -7.56
CA ASP A 23 -5.77 -3.05 -6.53
C ASP A 23 -5.31 -2.61 -5.13
N ALA A 24 -4.02 -2.24 -4.99
CA ALA A 24 -3.48 -1.67 -3.75
C ALA A 24 -4.11 -0.32 -3.40
N ALA A 25 -4.31 0.57 -4.38
CA ALA A 25 -5.02 1.82 -4.14
C ALA A 25 -6.48 1.59 -3.72
N ARG A 26 -7.17 0.60 -4.32
CA ARG A 26 -8.57 0.30 -4.02
C ARG A 26 -8.79 -0.15 -2.58
N ILE A 27 -7.88 -0.94 -2.02
CA ILE A 27 -8.03 -1.38 -0.61
C ILE A 27 -7.85 -0.22 0.38
N ALA A 28 -7.21 0.87 -0.02
CA ALA A 28 -7.03 2.05 0.83
C ALA A 28 -8.29 2.92 0.94
N VAL A 29 -9.23 2.83 -0.02
CA VAL A 29 -10.45 3.66 -0.09
C VAL A 29 -11.26 3.68 1.22
N PRO A 30 -11.50 2.56 1.93
CA PRO A 30 -12.32 2.55 3.13
C PRO A 30 -11.67 3.25 4.34
N ASP A 31 -10.33 3.26 4.42
CA ASP A 31 -9.58 3.92 5.50
C ASP A 31 -8.22 4.41 4.98
N PRO A 32 -8.21 5.53 4.23
CA PRO A 32 -6.98 6.00 3.58
C PRO A 32 -5.91 6.41 4.57
N ARG A 33 -6.30 7.00 5.71
CA ARG A 33 -5.39 7.52 6.73
C ARG A 33 -4.58 6.39 7.38
N ARG A 34 -5.19 5.22 7.55
CA ARG A 34 -4.51 4.06 8.13
C ARG A 34 -3.76 3.23 7.09
N LEU A 35 -4.35 3.02 5.91
CA LEU A 35 -3.85 2.04 4.94
C LEU A 35 -2.80 2.61 3.99
N VAL A 36 -2.88 3.88 3.61
CA VAL A 36 -1.90 4.50 2.69
C VAL A 36 -0.47 4.39 3.24
N PRO A 37 -0.17 4.76 4.50
CA PRO A 37 1.19 4.65 5.02
C PRO A 37 1.70 3.20 5.03
N GLN A 38 0.83 2.23 5.34
CA GLN A 38 1.19 0.80 5.39
C GLN A 38 1.47 0.24 4.00
N LEU A 39 0.65 0.61 3.01
CA LEU A 39 0.84 0.25 1.60
C LEU A 39 2.14 0.81 1.03
N LEU A 40 2.46 2.08 1.30
CA LEU A 40 3.71 2.68 0.84
C LEU A 40 4.93 2.02 1.49
N HIS A 41 4.85 1.69 2.78
CA HIS A 41 5.90 0.95 3.47
C HIS A 41 6.09 -0.46 2.89
N ALA A 42 5.00 -1.17 2.61
CA ALA A 42 5.03 -2.49 1.97
C ALA A 42 5.58 -2.45 0.55
N ALA A 43 5.13 -1.51 -0.27
CA ALA A 43 5.60 -1.33 -1.63
C ALA A 43 7.10 -1.00 -1.66
N ARG A 44 7.57 -0.13 -0.77
CA ARG A 44 8.99 0.20 -0.62
C ARG A 44 9.84 -1.01 -0.23
N ALA A 45 9.30 -1.89 0.62
CA ALA A 45 9.99 -3.12 1.01
C ALA A 45 10.15 -4.12 -0.16
N VAL A 46 9.25 -4.07 -1.14
CA VAL A 46 9.36 -4.86 -2.39
C VAL A 46 10.36 -4.21 -3.34
N SER A 47 10.11 -2.95 -3.73
CA SER A 47 11.07 -2.13 -4.47
C SER A 47 10.66 -0.66 -4.53
N ALA A 48 11.62 0.23 -4.77
CA ALA A 48 11.33 1.65 -5.04
C ALA A 48 10.44 1.86 -6.29
N GLY A 49 10.40 0.89 -7.22
CA GLY A 49 9.47 0.90 -8.35
C GLY A 49 8.03 0.76 -7.90
N HIS A 50 7.74 -0.28 -7.11
CA HIS A 50 6.41 -0.54 -6.57
C HIS A 50 5.89 0.63 -5.74
N GLU A 51 6.75 1.29 -4.95
CA GLU A 51 6.34 2.47 -4.20
C GLU A 51 5.82 3.59 -5.11
N ARG A 52 6.54 3.89 -6.20
CA ARG A 52 6.14 4.92 -7.17
C ARG A 52 4.84 4.55 -7.87
N ASP A 53 4.68 3.29 -8.24
CA ASP A 53 3.48 2.81 -8.93
C ASP A 53 2.25 2.88 -8.02
N VAL A 54 2.40 2.52 -6.74
CA VAL A 54 1.33 2.65 -5.74
C VAL A 54 0.99 4.12 -5.48
N VAL A 55 1.99 5.01 -5.35
CA VAL A 55 1.73 6.46 -5.26
C VAL A 55 0.97 6.97 -6.47
N HIS A 56 1.33 6.50 -7.67
CA HIS A 56 0.64 6.87 -8.91
C HIS A 56 -0.81 6.40 -8.90
N ALA A 57 -1.07 5.14 -8.55
CA ALA A 57 -2.40 4.58 -8.47
C ALA A 57 -3.28 5.25 -7.40
N LEU A 58 -2.70 5.58 -6.23
CA LEU A 58 -3.39 6.34 -5.19
C LEU A 58 -3.82 7.72 -5.69
N ARG A 59 -2.95 8.40 -6.45
CA ARG A 59 -3.29 9.69 -7.07
C ARG A 59 -4.41 9.55 -8.10
N LEU A 60 -4.38 8.51 -8.93
CA LEU A 60 -5.47 8.23 -9.88
C LEU A 60 -6.79 7.93 -9.16
N ALA A 61 -6.73 7.33 -7.97
CA ALA A 61 -7.89 7.08 -7.11
C ALA A 61 -8.34 8.31 -6.30
N GLY A 62 -7.66 9.47 -6.43
CA GLY A 62 -7.96 10.68 -5.64
C GLY A 62 -7.55 10.60 -4.17
N ILE A 63 -6.71 9.63 -3.79
CA ILE A 63 -6.23 9.41 -2.44
C ILE A 63 -4.83 10.04 -2.30
N GLY A 64 -4.70 11.13 -1.55
CA GLY A 64 -3.39 11.75 -1.28
C GLY A 64 -3.33 13.27 -1.36
N ALA A 65 -4.44 13.97 -1.62
CA ALA A 65 -4.52 15.42 -1.53
C ALA A 65 -5.68 15.81 -0.60
N ALA A 66 -5.40 15.87 0.70
CA ALA A 66 -6.15 16.64 1.68
C ALA A 66 -5.13 17.46 2.48
#